data_AF-A0A1G5G182-F1
#
_entry.id   AF-A0A1G5G182-F1
#
_cell.length_a   1.000
_cell.length_b   1.000
_cell.length_c   1.000
_cell.angle_alpha   90.00
_cell.angle_beta   90.00
_cell.angle_gamma   90.00
#
_symmetry.space_group_name_H-M   'P 1'
#
loop_
_entity.id
_entity.type
_entity.pdbx_description
1 polymer ?
#
loop_
_entity_poly.entity_id
_entity_poly.type
_entity_poly.pdbx_seq_one_letter_code
_entity_poly.pdbx_strand_id
1 'polypeptide(L)'
;MYSTLRYKLESNGTTYENDSLNASVFVDLITDLELHDFVVLQPSEWVEGSMYLQAASLEEPGQMVVETRLQEGESGFRHYSYTTADTTKVIQWFLDYWGKQELPELEDWQDITHEMD
;
A
#
# COMPACT_ATOMS: atom_id res chain seq x y z
N MET A 1 -1.08 -2.80 26.93
CA MET A 1 -1.83 -3.69 26.02
C MET A 1 -1.30 -3.33 24.64
N TYR A 2 -0.46 -4.16 24.02
CA TYR A 2 -0.04 -3.90 22.66
C TYR A 2 -1.27 -4.09 21.78
N SER A 3 -1.75 -3.00 21.19
CA SER A 3 -2.83 -3.05 20.20
C SER A 3 -2.32 -3.94 19.06
N THR A 4 -2.98 -5.07 18.81
CA THR A 4 -2.73 -5.79 17.55
C THR A 4 -3.37 -4.94 16.48
N LEU A 5 -2.55 -4.14 15.80
CA LEU A 5 -2.96 -3.25 14.73
C LEU A 5 -3.84 -4.02 13.75
N ARG A 6 -5.02 -3.46 13.44
CA ARG A 6 -5.96 -4.08 12.52
C ARG A 6 -5.78 -3.49 11.14
N TYR A 7 -6.08 -4.27 10.12
CA TYR A 7 -6.00 -3.84 8.75
C TYR A 7 -7.31 -4.07 8.01
N LYS A 8 -7.56 -3.21 7.02
CA LYS A 8 -8.58 -3.37 6.01
C LYS A 8 -7.88 -3.36 4.65
N LEU A 9 -8.12 -4.37 3.83
CA LEU A 9 -7.63 -4.43 2.45
C LEU A 9 -8.81 -4.19 1.51
N GLU A 10 -8.67 -3.23 0.60
CA GLU A 10 -9.64 -2.96 -0.45
C GLU A 10 -9.04 -3.27 -1.80
N SER A 11 -9.77 -3.96 -2.66
CA SER A 11 -9.38 -4.19 -4.04
C SER A 11 -10.61 -4.31 -4.93
N ASN A 12 -10.69 -3.48 -5.97
CA ASN A 12 -11.71 -3.53 -7.02
C ASN A 12 -13.16 -3.66 -6.50
N GLY A 13 -13.49 -2.91 -5.43
CA GLY A 13 -14.81 -2.94 -4.79
C GLY A 13 -15.07 -4.11 -3.83
N THR A 14 -14.08 -4.97 -3.60
CA THR A 14 -14.07 -5.99 -2.54
C THR A 14 -13.30 -5.49 -1.34
N THR A 15 -13.82 -5.73 -0.14
CA THR A 15 -13.16 -5.38 1.12
C THR A 15 -12.89 -6.65 1.94
N TYR A 16 -11.65 -6.82 2.37
CA TYR A 16 -11.22 -7.88 3.27
C TYR A 16 -10.93 -7.27 4.64
N GLU A 17 -11.70 -7.73 5.64
CA GLU A 17 -11.48 -7.38 7.04
C GLU A 17 -10.28 -8.13 7.61
N ASN A 18 -9.72 -7.60 8.69
CA ASN A 18 -8.49 -8.10 9.33
C ASN A 18 -8.42 -9.63 9.47
N ASP A 19 -9.50 -10.27 9.91
CA ASP A 19 -9.53 -11.72 10.19
C ASP A 19 -9.50 -12.58 8.92
N SER A 20 -9.80 -11.99 7.76
CA SER A 20 -9.71 -12.63 6.44
C SER A 20 -8.34 -12.47 5.80
N LEU A 21 -7.49 -11.58 6.33
CA LEU A 21 -6.18 -11.31 5.77
C LEU A 21 -5.19 -12.44 6.09
N ASN A 22 -4.47 -12.84 5.06
CA ASN A 22 -3.35 -13.76 5.16
C ASN A 22 -2.43 -13.54 3.95
N ALA A 23 -1.24 -14.15 3.98
CA ALA A 23 -0.24 -13.94 2.94
C ALA A 23 -0.74 -14.28 1.52
N SER A 24 -1.60 -15.30 1.34
CA SER A 24 -2.06 -15.67 0.01
C SER A 24 -2.98 -14.61 -0.59
N VAL A 25 -3.80 -13.93 0.21
CA VAL A 25 -4.66 -12.84 -0.27
C VAL A 25 -3.84 -11.73 -0.93
N PHE A 26 -2.71 -11.34 -0.32
CA PHE A 26 -1.82 -10.32 -0.90
C PHE A 26 -1.15 -10.82 -2.18
N VAL A 27 -0.66 -12.06 -2.18
CA VAL A 27 -0.03 -12.68 -3.35
C VAL A 27 -1.00 -12.73 -4.53
N ASP A 28 -2.22 -13.22 -4.29
CA ASP A 28 -3.24 -13.39 -5.33
C ASP A 28 -3.62 -12.03 -5.93
N LEU A 29 -3.99 -11.05 -5.09
CA LEU A 29 -4.45 -9.74 -5.57
C LEU A 29 -3.37 -8.91 -6.27
N ILE A 30 -2.12 -8.99 -5.83
CA ILE A 30 -1.03 -8.20 -6.43
C ILE A 30 -0.47 -8.90 -7.68
N THR A 31 -0.49 -10.23 -7.74
CA THR A 31 -0.06 -10.97 -8.95
C THR A 31 -1.05 -10.81 -10.09
N ASP A 32 -2.34 -10.82 -9.77
CA ASP A 32 -3.43 -10.75 -10.76
C ASP A 32 -3.94 -9.31 -10.99
N LEU A 33 -3.13 -8.30 -10.69
CA LEU A 33 -3.49 -6.89 -10.84
C LEU A 33 -3.68 -6.53 -12.33
N GLU A 34 -4.93 -6.44 -12.80
CA GLU A 34 -5.23 -6.09 -14.20
C GLU A 34 -5.25 -4.58 -14.43
N LEU A 35 -5.36 -4.14 -15.68
CA LEU A 35 -5.42 -2.71 -16.03
C LEU A 35 -6.60 -2.04 -15.31
N HIS A 36 -6.33 -0.92 -14.63
CA HIS A 36 -7.25 -0.17 -13.76
C HIS A 36 -7.57 -0.80 -12.41
N ASP A 37 -6.95 -1.94 -12.08
CA ASP A 37 -7.06 -2.54 -10.76
C ASP A 37 -6.17 -1.88 -9.74
N PHE A 38 -6.60 -1.96 -8.48
CA PHE A 38 -5.85 -1.49 -7.34
C PHE A 38 -6.04 -2.37 -6.12
N VAL A 39 -5.09 -2.25 -5.19
CA VAL A 39 -5.10 -2.87 -3.87
C VAL A 39 -4.66 -1.81 -2.87
N VAL A 40 -5.48 -1.51 -1.87
CA VAL A 40 -5.18 -0.55 -0.78
C VAL A 40 -5.21 -1.28 0.56
N LEU A 41 -4.08 -1.28 1.26
CA LEU A 41 -3.96 -1.80 2.62
C LEU A 41 -3.95 -0.63 3.61
N GLN A 42 -5.02 -0.52 4.39
CA GLN A 42 -5.20 0.56 5.37
C GLN A 42 -5.15 0.00 6.80
N PRO A 43 -4.20 0.46 7.65
CA PRO A 43 -4.17 0.10 9.06
C PRO A 43 -5.17 0.93 9.89
N SER A 44 -5.56 0.42 11.06
CA SER A 44 -6.46 1.11 11.99
C SER A 44 -5.80 2.28 12.73
N GLU A 45 -4.48 2.29 12.79
CA GLU A 45 -3.60 3.35 13.31
C GLU A 45 -2.43 3.51 12.34
N TRP A 46 -1.78 4.66 12.27
CA TRP A 46 -0.71 4.87 11.28
C TRP A 46 0.52 4.00 11.56
N VAL A 47 1.07 3.42 10.49
CA VAL A 47 2.31 2.65 10.54
C VAL A 47 3.44 3.57 10.13
N GLU A 48 4.32 3.94 11.07
CA GLU A 48 5.42 4.89 10.82
C GLU A 48 4.92 6.23 10.20
N GLY A 49 3.72 6.65 10.59
CA GLY A 49 3.05 7.84 10.05
C GLY A 49 2.33 7.62 8.72
N SER A 50 2.45 6.44 8.09
CA SER A 50 1.70 6.08 6.88
C SER A 50 0.24 5.76 7.17
N MET A 51 -0.63 6.33 6.34
CA MET A 51 -2.07 6.16 6.38
C MET A 51 -2.54 4.93 5.59
N TYR A 52 -1.78 4.49 4.59
CA TYR A 52 -2.06 3.33 3.74
C TYR A 52 -0.85 2.95 2.89
N LEU A 53 -0.84 1.73 2.39
CA LEU A 53 0.00 1.31 1.27
C LEU A 53 -0.91 0.86 0.11
N GLN A 54 -0.70 1.42 -1.07
CA GLN A 54 -1.49 1.12 -2.26
C GLN A 54 -0.59 0.56 -3.36
N ALA A 55 -1.09 -0.41 -4.12
CA ALA A 55 -0.55 -0.79 -5.42
C ALA A 55 -1.66 -0.64 -6.46
N ALA A 56 -1.34 -0.12 -7.64
CA ALA A 56 -2.25 -0.03 -8.78
C ALA A 56 -1.51 -0.35 -10.07
N SER A 57 -2.22 -0.91 -11.06
CA SER A 57 -1.64 -1.16 -12.37
C SER A 57 -1.51 0.14 -13.14
N LEU A 58 -0.47 0.23 -13.98
CA LEU A 58 -0.32 1.32 -14.93
C LEU A 58 -0.78 0.90 -16.32
N GLU A 59 -0.97 1.88 -17.22
CA GLU A 59 -1.30 1.61 -18.63
C GLU A 59 -0.20 0.81 -19.35
N GLU A 60 1.04 0.92 -18.89
CA GLU A 60 2.15 0.13 -19.39
C GLU A 60 2.06 -1.33 -18.87
N PRO A 61 2.00 -2.34 -19.75
CA PRO A 61 1.87 -3.73 -19.34
C PRO A 61 2.98 -4.18 -18.40
N GLY A 62 2.60 -4.76 -17.26
CA GLY A 62 3.54 -5.29 -16.26
C GLY A 62 4.19 -4.23 -15.37
N GLN A 63 3.85 -2.94 -15.54
CA GLN A 63 4.23 -1.90 -14.59
C GLN A 63 3.12 -1.67 -13.57
N MET A 64 3.53 -1.41 -12.33
CA MET A 64 2.67 -1.02 -11.24
C MET A 64 3.19 0.27 -10.63
N VAL A 65 2.30 1.03 -10.02
CA VAL A 65 2.64 2.13 -9.13
C VAL A 65 2.30 1.72 -7.70
N VAL A 66 3.22 1.99 -6.78
CA VAL A 66 3.01 1.83 -5.34
C VAL A 66 2.99 3.21 -4.71
N GLU A 67 2.00 3.47 -3.87
CA GLU A 67 1.81 4.78 -3.25
C GLU A 67 1.58 4.66 -1.74
N THR A 68 2.05 5.66 -1.00
CA THR A 68 1.82 5.80 0.45
C THR A 68 1.70 7.27 0.82
N ARG A 69 0.78 7.57 1.72
CA ARG A 69 0.61 8.91 2.28
C ARG A 69 1.04 8.94 3.73
N LEU A 70 1.98 9.83 4.06
CA LEU A 70 2.42 10.07 5.43
C LEU A 70 1.71 11.29 6.01
N GLN A 71 1.25 11.22 7.26
CA GLN A 71 0.76 12.39 7.97
C GLN A 71 1.93 13.33 8.31
N GLU A 72 1.78 14.62 7.98
CA GLU A 72 2.65 15.70 8.49
C GLU A 72 1.85 16.73 9.31
N GLY A 73 2.11 16.78 10.62
CA GLY A 73 1.42 17.72 11.52
C GLY A 73 -0.09 17.45 11.64
N GLU A 74 -0.88 18.47 12.02
CA GLU A 74 -2.33 18.30 12.26
C GLU A 74 -3.16 18.18 10.98
N SER A 75 -2.72 18.77 9.87
CA SER A 75 -3.50 18.83 8.62
C SER A 75 -2.70 18.63 7.34
N GLY A 76 -1.39 18.41 7.42
CA GLY A 76 -0.53 18.19 6.26
C GLY A 76 -0.33 16.70 5.97
N PHE A 77 0.12 16.42 4.75
CA PHE A 77 0.56 15.09 4.37
C PHE A 77 1.71 15.18 3.36
N ARG A 78 2.49 14.10 3.25
CA ARG A 78 3.31 13.84 2.06
C ARG A 78 2.80 12.63 1.32
N HIS A 79 2.82 12.69 0.00
CA HIS A 79 2.41 11.59 -0.84
C HIS A 79 3.60 11.11 -1.65
N TYR A 80 3.93 9.83 -1.52
CA TYR A 80 5.05 9.20 -2.20
C TYR A 80 4.56 8.17 -3.19
N SER A 81 5.23 8.09 -4.33
CA SER A 81 4.95 7.16 -5.42
C SER A 81 6.21 6.46 -5.89
N TYR A 82 6.11 5.18 -6.23
CA TYR A 82 7.19 4.37 -6.76
C TYR A 82 6.68 3.45 -7.86
N THR A 83 7.23 3.60 -9.06
CA THR A 83 6.89 2.76 -10.22
C THR A 83 7.84 1.57 -10.32
N THR A 84 7.29 0.38 -10.53
CA THR A 84 8.08 -0.85 -10.70
C THR A 84 7.34 -1.93 -11.46
N ALA A 85 8.10 -2.82 -12.11
CA ALA A 85 7.61 -4.09 -12.65
C ALA A 85 7.93 -5.29 -11.75
N ASP A 86 8.55 -5.06 -10.57
CA ASP A 86 8.91 -6.14 -9.65
C ASP A 86 7.74 -6.48 -8.71
N THR A 87 6.85 -7.35 -9.17
CA THR A 87 5.72 -7.86 -8.39
C THR A 87 6.15 -8.49 -7.07
N THR A 88 7.30 -9.16 -7.04
CA THR A 88 7.80 -9.82 -5.81
C THR A 88 8.15 -8.77 -4.75
N LYS A 89 8.78 -7.67 -5.16
CA LYS A 89 9.09 -6.54 -4.28
C LYS A 89 7.81 -5.90 -3.71
N VAL A 90 6.79 -5.69 -4.55
CA VAL A 90 5.50 -5.11 -4.11
C VAL A 90 4.81 -6.03 -3.10
N ILE A 91 4.74 -7.34 -3.37
CA ILE A 91 4.18 -8.31 -2.41
C ILE A 91 4.93 -8.26 -1.08
N GLN A 92 6.27 -8.23 -1.12
CA GLN A 92 7.08 -8.19 0.10
C GLN A 92 6.79 -6.93 0.92
N TRP A 93 6.64 -5.77 0.28
CA TRP A 93 6.26 -4.54 0.96
C TRP A 93 4.89 -4.63 1.65
N PHE A 94 3.89 -5.21 1.00
CA PHE A 94 2.59 -5.43 1.63
C PHE A 94 2.66 -6.40 2.83
N LEU A 95 3.45 -7.47 2.71
CA LEU A 95 3.64 -8.43 3.80
C LEU A 95 4.40 -7.83 4.99
N ASP A 96 5.41 -7.00 4.75
CA ASP A 96 6.14 -6.30 5.80
C ASP A 96 5.27 -5.22 6.45
N TYR A 97 4.52 -4.46 5.64
CA TYR A 97 3.61 -3.45 6.13
C TYR A 97 2.48 -4.03 7.00
N TRP A 98 1.97 -5.22 6.65
CA TRP A 98 0.96 -5.94 7.43
C TRP A 98 1.53 -6.70 8.64
N GLY A 99 2.58 -7.50 8.42
CA GLY A 99 3.07 -8.47 9.40
C GLY A 99 4.11 -7.90 10.37
N LYS A 100 4.91 -6.93 9.93
CA LYS A 100 5.98 -6.30 10.73
C LYS A 100 5.65 -4.87 11.13
N GLN A 101 4.63 -4.25 10.52
CA GLN A 101 4.31 -2.84 10.72
C GLN A 101 5.49 -1.94 10.32
N GLU A 102 6.14 -2.28 9.20
CA GLU A 102 7.29 -1.56 8.65
C GLU A 102 6.91 -0.95 7.30
N LEU A 103 7.24 0.33 7.09
CA LEU A 103 7.04 0.99 5.81
C LEU A 103 8.25 0.72 4.89
N PRO A 104 8.07 0.64 3.56
CA PRO A 104 9.20 0.65 2.64
C PRO A 104 10.08 1.88 2.84
N GLU A 105 11.40 1.72 2.65
CA GLU A 105 12.31 2.86 2.60
C GLU A 105 11.93 3.79 1.44
N LEU A 106 11.65 5.06 1.76
CA LEU A 106 11.10 6.04 0.82
C LEU A 106 12.16 6.91 0.12
N GLU A 107 13.46 6.69 0.37
CA GLU A 107 14.53 7.55 -0.15
C GLU A 107 14.53 7.63 -1.69
N ASP A 108 14.19 6.53 -2.36
CA ASP A 108 14.11 6.41 -3.81
C ASP A 108 12.69 6.66 -4.37
N TRP A 109 11.72 7.02 -3.53
CA TRP A 109 10.34 7.28 -3.96
C TRP A 109 10.18 8.72 -4.41
N GLN A 110 9.35 8.93 -5.43
CA GLN A 110 9.00 10.26 -5.90
C GLN A 110 8.00 10.90 -4.93
N ASP A 111 8.31 12.10 -4.44
CA ASP A 111 7.36 12.95 -3.73
C ASP A 111 6.40 13.60 -4.74
N ILE A 112 5.13 13.18 -4.70
CA ILE A 112 4.04 13.64 -5.57
C ILE A 112 3.00 14.45 -4.79
N THR A 113 3.37 15.00 -3.62
CA THR A 113 2.44 15.74 -2.74
C THR A 113 1.68 16.85 -3.47
N HIS A 114 2.35 17.56 -4.38
CA HIS A 114 1.79 18.70 -5.12
C HIS A 114 1.01 18.30 -6.39
N GLU A 115 1.00 17.03 -6.79
CA GLU A 115 0.24 16.57 -7.96
C GLU A 115 -1.25 16.33 -7.63
N MET A 116 -1.61 16.44 -6.35
CA MET A 116 -2.93 16.14 -5.80
C MET A 116 -3.67 17.40 -5.30
N ASP A 117 -3.15 18.60 -5.61
CA ASP A 117 -3.75 19.92 -5.34
C ASP A 117 -4.72 20.39 -6.44
#